data_AF-A0A2V3PK55-F1
#
_entry.id   AF-A0A2V3PK55-F1
#
_cell.length_a   1.000
_cell.length_b   1.000
_cell.length_c   1.000
_cell.angle_alpha   90.00
_cell.angle_beta   90.00
_cell.angle_gamma   90.00
#
_symmetry.space_group_name_H-M   'P 1'
#
loop_
_entity.id
_entity.type
_entity.pdbx_description
1 polymer ?
#
loop_
_entity_poly.entity_id
_entity_poly.type
_entity_poly.pdbx_seq_one_letter_code
_entity_poly.pdbx_strand_id
1 'polypeptide(L)'
;MITSFIQSIFFHIEKLFTSTYGFLLLILCYFGNFLLPEWYCFAVVGGGIVADLICGIIAAVKLKKFILSKAIRDTCFKVGCYSFMLIGVFVIEKIAHDTGFIGIKVAAAIAAGCELWSISASLLIIYPDFPFLKIFRLQLKGEMESKTGKNLDNILND
;
A
#
# COMPACT_ATOMS: atom_id res chain seq x y z
N MET A 1 -46.74 8.82 14.42
CA MET A 1 -45.36 9.33 14.60
C MET A 1 -44.32 8.27 14.25
N ILE A 2 -44.35 7.09 14.89
CA ILE A 2 -43.45 5.97 14.58
C ILE A 2 -43.64 5.44 13.15
N THR A 3 -44.88 5.29 12.68
CA THR A 3 -45.21 4.84 11.32
C THR A 3 -44.70 5.78 10.22
N SER A 4 -44.81 7.09 10.43
CA SER A 4 -44.31 8.12 9.50
C SER A 4 -42.78 8.16 9.44
N PHE A 5 -42.11 7.91 10.57
CA PHE A 5 -40.65 7.82 10.63
C PHE A 5 -40.13 6.57 9.90
N ILE A 6 -40.79 5.42 10.10
CA ILE A 6 -40.47 4.17 9.40
C ILE A 6 -40.66 4.34 7.88
N GLN A 7 -41.75 4.94 7.42
CA GLN A 7 -41.96 5.21 5.98
C GLN A 7 -40.88 6.11 5.39
N SER A 8 -40.41 7.12 6.13
CA SER A 8 -39.32 7.99 5.68
C SER A 8 -38.00 7.23 5.52
N ILE A 9 -37.67 6.32 6.44
CA ILE A 9 -36.49 5.45 6.32
C ILE A 9 -36.61 4.53 5.10
N PHE A 10 -37.74 3.86 4.92
CA PHE A 10 -37.97 2.98 3.78
C PHE A 10 -37.87 3.74 2.44
N PHE A 11 -38.42 4.95 2.36
CA PHE A 11 -38.32 5.78 1.17
C PHE A 11 -36.86 6.18 0.84
N HIS A 12 -36.04 6.50 1.85
CA HIS A 12 -34.63 6.81 1.63
C HIS A 12 -33.82 5.56 1.22
N ILE A 13 -34.12 4.40 1.79
CA ILE A 13 -33.51 3.11 1.39
C ILE A 13 -33.91 2.77 -0.05
N GLU A 14 -35.18 2.88 -0.41
CA GLU A 14 -35.67 2.63 -1.77
C GLU A 14 -34.98 3.54 -2.79
N LYS A 15 -34.83 4.82 -2.45
CA LYS A 15 -34.14 5.83 -3.28
C LYS A 15 -32.63 5.54 -3.42
N LEU A 16 -32.01 4.92 -2.44
CA LEU A 16 -30.64 4.40 -2.55
C LEU A 16 -30.60 3.20 -3.53
N PHE A 17 -31.53 2.24 -3.43
CA PHE A 17 -31.56 1.09 -4.33
C PHE A 17 -31.96 1.41 -5.78
N THR A 18 -32.62 2.54 -6.05
CA THR A 18 -32.96 2.98 -7.42
C THR A 18 -31.96 3.96 -8.02
N SER A 19 -31.08 4.56 -7.23
CA SER A 19 -30.09 5.52 -7.71
C SER A 19 -28.79 4.84 -8.12
N THR A 20 -28.18 5.27 -9.24
CA THR A 20 -26.85 4.82 -9.69
C THR A 20 -25.79 4.96 -8.59
N TYR A 21 -25.91 5.99 -7.73
CA TYR A 21 -25.01 6.20 -6.59
C TYR A 21 -25.19 5.18 -5.48
N GLY A 22 -26.40 4.67 -5.25
CA GLY A 22 -26.62 3.66 -4.22
C GLY A 22 -26.20 2.27 -4.68
N PHE A 23 -26.28 1.94 -5.97
CA PHE A 23 -25.62 0.73 -6.51
C PHE A 23 -24.10 0.77 -6.33
N LEU A 24 -23.47 1.91 -6.59
CA LEU A 24 -22.04 2.11 -6.38
C LEU A 24 -21.67 1.93 -4.90
N LEU A 25 -22.47 2.51 -4.00
CA LEU A 25 -22.29 2.39 -2.56
C LEU A 25 -22.49 0.95 -2.07
N LEU A 26 -23.44 0.21 -2.66
CA LEU A 26 -23.68 -1.19 -2.36
C LEU A 26 -22.51 -2.08 -2.79
N ILE A 27 -21.95 -1.84 -3.98
CA ILE A 27 -20.72 -2.52 -4.44
C ILE A 27 -19.55 -2.23 -3.51
N LEU A 28 -19.36 -0.97 -3.09
CA LEU A 28 -18.32 -0.59 -2.12
C LEU A 28 -18.53 -1.27 -0.76
N CYS A 29 -19.74 -1.28 -0.24
CA CYS A 29 -20.06 -1.94 1.03
C CYS A 29 -19.90 -3.46 0.96
N TYR A 30 -20.27 -4.08 -0.17
CA TYR A 30 -20.07 -5.50 -0.40
C TYR A 30 -18.58 -5.84 -0.45
N PHE A 31 -17.80 -5.05 -1.19
CA PHE A 31 -16.35 -5.21 -1.28
C PHE A 31 -15.66 -4.97 0.07
N GLY A 32 -16.13 -3.98 0.85
CA GLY A 32 -15.65 -3.74 2.21
C GLY A 32 -15.95 -4.91 3.14
N ASN A 33 -17.16 -5.47 3.10
CA ASN A 33 -17.52 -6.65 3.89
C ASN A 33 -16.74 -7.89 3.47
N PHE A 34 -16.40 -8.02 2.19
CA PHE A 34 -15.58 -9.11 1.68
C PHE A 34 -14.16 -9.10 2.27
N LEU A 35 -13.59 -7.91 2.50
CA LEU A 35 -12.23 -7.74 3.05
C LEU A 35 -12.17 -7.65 4.58
N LEU A 36 -13.31 -7.51 5.27
CA LEU A 36 -13.40 -7.45 6.74
C LEU A 36 -12.64 -8.57 7.49
N PRO A 37 -12.64 -9.84 7.05
CA PRO A 37 -12.02 -10.92 7.81
C PRO A 37 -10.52 -10.70 8.09
N GLU A 38 -9.81 -10.01 7.18
CA GLU A 38 -8.35 -9.86 7.26
C GLU A 38 -7.89 -8.43 6.88
N TRP A 39 -8.65 -7.41 7.28
CA TRP A 39 -8.37 -6.00 6.92
C TRP A 39 -7.01 -5.50 7.41
N TYR A 40 -6.51 -6.03 8.53
CA TYR A 40 -5.21 -5.66 9.10
C TYR A 40 -4.05 -5.95 8.14
N CYS A 41 -4.12 -7.05 7.36
CA CYS A 41 -3.09 -7.42 6.39
C CYS A 41 -2.96 -6.35 5.29
N PHE A 42 -4.09 -5.84 4.80
CA PHE A 42 -4.13 -4.76 3.81
C PHE A 42 -3.67 -3.43 4.42
N ALA A 43 -4.04 -3.14 5.67
CA ALA A 43 -3.64 -1.92 6.36
C ALA A 43 -2.13 -1.84 6.60
N VAL A 44 -1.48 -2.96 6.97
CA VAL A 44 -0.02 -3.00 7.19
C VAL A 44 0.73 -2.76 5.89
N VAL A 45 0.35 -3.45 4.81
CA VAL A 45 1.00 -3.26 3.50
C VAL A 45 0.73 -1.86 2.96
N GLY A 46 -0.51 -1.36 3.05
CA GLY A 46 -0.86 0.00 2.66
C GLY A 46 -0.09 1.07 3.45
N GLY A 47 0.07 0.87 4.76
CA GLY A 47 0.89 1.72 5.61
C GLY A 47 2.37 1.72 5.19
N GLY A 48 2.92 0.56 4.84
CA GLY A 48 4.27 0.42 4.29
C GLY A 48 4.48 1.21 3.00
N ILE A 49 3.54 1.11 2.05
CA ILE A 49 3.58 1.84 0.79
C ILE A 49 3.54 3.36 1.01
N VAL A 50 2.68 3.83 1.92
CA VAL A 50 2.58 5.27 2.24
C VAL A 50 3.87 5.76 2.91
N ALA A 51 4.45 4.97 3.83
CA ALA A 51 5.72 5.29 4.45
C ALA A 51 6.86 5.33 3.43
N ASP A 52 6.93 4.39 2.47
CA ASP A 52 7.91 4.43 1.38
C ASP A 52 7.75 5.68 0.51
N LEU A 53 6.52 6.06 0.16
CA LEU A 53 6.26 7.28 -0.59
C LEU A 53 6.75 8.52 0.17
N ILE A 54 6.44 8.63 1.46
CA ILE A 54 6.88 9.77 2.30
C ILE A 54 8.41 9.83 2.37
N CYS A 55 9.07 8.71 2.71
CA CYS A 55 10.53 8.64 2.77
C CYS A 55 11.17 8.91 1.40
N GLY A 56 10.58 8.42 0.31
CA GLY A 56 11.03 8.66 -1.06
C GLY A 56 10.92 10.12 -1.47
N ILE A 57 9.83 10.82 -1.09
CA ILE A 57 9.67 12.26 -1.33
C ILE A 57 10.71 13.05 -0.54
N ILE A 58 10.92 12.75 0.74
CA ILE A 58 11.92 13.42 1.59
C ILE A 58 13.32 13.24 1.01
N ALA A 59 13.66 12.02 0.58
CA ALA A 59 14.92 11.73 -0.09
C ALA A 59 15.08 12.52 -1.40
N ALA A 60 14.03 12.59 -2.23
CA ALA A 60 14.05 13.34 -3.50
C ALA A 60 14.22 14.86 -3.29
N VAL A 61 13.58 15.43 -2.26
CA VAL A 61 13.75 16.84 -1.87
C VAL A 61 15.19 17.10 -1.42
N LYS A 62 15.79 16.23 -0.60
CA LYS A 62 17.18 16.36 -0.15
C LYS A 62 18.18 16.30 -1.32
N LEU A 63 17.86 15.50 -2.35
CA LEU A 63 18.65 15.38 -3.57
C LEU A 63 18.40 16.52 -4.59
N LYS A 64 17.54 17.49 -4.28
CA LYS A 64 17.14 18.62 -5.16
C LYS A 64 16.73 18.20 -6.58
N LYS A 65 16.17 17.00 -6.76
CA LYS A 65 15.63 16.54 -8.05
C LYS A 65 14.11 16.45 -8.01
N PHE A 66 13.44 16.91 -9.06
CA PHE A 66 12.00 16.75 -9.29
C PHE A 66 11.65 15.29 -9.70
N ILE A 67 11.87 14.31 -8.82
CA ILE A 67 11.52 12.88 -9.06
C ILE A 67 10.10 12.57 -8.56
N LEU A 68 9.36 13.56 -8.05
CA LEU A 68 8.03 13.40 -7.47
C LEU A 68 7.03 12.70 -8.42
N SER A 69 7.02 13.07 -9.71
CA SER A 69 6.14 12.46 -10.71
C SER A 69 6.45 10.97 -10.96
N LYS A 70 7.72 10.58 -10.88
CA LYS A 70 8.14 9.18 -11.00
C LYS A 70 7.77 8.40 -9.74
N ALA A 71 8.08 8.94 -8.56
CA ALA A 71 7.75 8.32 -7.27
C ALA A 71 6.26 8.02 -7.12
N ILE A 72 5.38 8.98 -7.45
CA ILE A 72 3.92 8.77 -7.38
C ILE A 72 3.46 7.66 -8.33
N ARG A 73 4.00 7.62 -9.56
CA ARG A 73 3.64 6.60 -10.56
C ARG A 73 4.07 5.20 -10.12
N ASP A 74 5.28 5.10 -9.57
CA ASP A 74 5.81 3.85 -9.05
C ASP A 74 4.98 3.38 -7.84
N THR A 75 4.54 4.29 -6.96
CA THR A 75 3.61 3.98 -5.88
C THR A 75 2.25 3.51 -6.38
N CYS A 76 1.66 4.15 -7.40
CA CYS A 76 0.41 3.67 -8.00
C CYS A 76 0.55 2.24 -8.54
N PHE A 77 1.68 1.91 -9.16
CA PHE A 77 1.95 0.56 -9.66
C PHE A 77 2.11 -0.45 -8.51
N LYS A 78 2.83 -0.09 -7.45
CA LYS A 78 2.95 -0.90 -6.22
C LYS A 78 1.58 -1.21 -5.61
N VAL A 79 0.73 -0.19 -5.44
CA VAL A 79 -0.64 -0.37 -4.93
C VAL A 79 -1.42 -1.35 -5.80
N GLY A 80 -1.35 -1.21 -7.13
CA GLY A 80 -2.03 -2.12 -8.06
C GLY A 80 -1.55 -3.56 -7.94
N CYS A 81 -0.23 -3.79 -8.00
CA CYS A 81 0.36 -5.13 -7.92
C CYS A 81 0.10 -5.82 -6.58
N TYR A 82 0.31 -5.13 -5.46
CA TYR A 82 0.07 -5.72 -4.14
C TYR A 82 -1.41 -5.95 -3.85
N SER A 83 -2.29 -5.03 -4.27
CA SER A 83 -3.73 -5.24 -4.12
C SER A 83 -4.20 -6.44 -4.93
N PHE A 84 -3.76 -6.57 -6.19
CA PHE A 84 -4.10 -7.70 -7.04
C PHE A 84 -3.61 -9.04 -6.46
N MET A 85 -2.37 -9.08 -5.97
CA MET A 85 -1.80 -10.27 -5.35
C MET A 85 -2.53 -10.65 -4.06
N LEU A 86 -2.75 -9.70 -3.15
CA LEU A 86 -3.40 -9.97 -1.86
C LEU A 86 -4.86 -10.40 -2.04
N ILE A 87 -5.61 -9.75 -2.94
CA ILE A 87 -6.98 -10.16 -3.27
C ILE A 87 -6.99 -11.55 -3.90
N GLY A 88 -6.04 -11.85 -4.80
CA GLY A 88 -5.92 -13.17 -5.42
C GLY A 88 -5.67 -14.28 -4.40
N VAL A 89 -4.70 -14.09 -3.51
CA VAL A 89 -4.41 -15.06 -2.42
C VAL A 89 -5.61 -15.18 -1.48
N PHE A 90 -6.25 -14.07 -1.13
CA PHE A 90 -7.45 -14.07 -0.28
C PHE A 90 -8.58 -14.91 -0.86
N VAL A 91 -8.89 -14.73 -2.16
CA VAL A 91 -9.94 -15.49 -2.85
C VAL A 91 -9.60 -16.98 -2.90
N ILE A 92 -8.33 -17.33 -3.17
CA ILE A 92 -7.88 -18.72 -3.20
C ILE A 92 -8.02 -19.38 -1.82
N GLU A 93 -7.60 -18.68 -0.76
CA GLU A 93 -7.78 -19.19 0.60
C GLU A 93 -9.25 -19.33 0.98
N LYS A 94 -10.09 -18.36 0.60
CA LYS A 94 -11.54 -18.43 0.77
C LYS A 94 -12.17 -19.65 0.12
N ILE A 95 -11.61 -20.15 -0.99
CA ILE A 95 -12.06 -21.38 -1.65
C ILE A 95 -11.53 -22.63 -0.94
N ALA A 96 -10.29 -22.59 -0.43
CA ALA A 96 -9.61 -23.75 0.13
C ALA A 96 -9.97 -24.04 1.59
N HIS A 97 -9.99 -23.04 2.47
CA HIS A 97 -10.28 -23.19 3.90
C HIS A 97 -10.88 -21.90 4.50
N ASP A 98 -11.99 -22.02 5.23
CA ASP A 98 -12.72 -20.87 5.81
C ASP A 98 -12.23 -20.46 7.22
N THR A 99 -11.34 -21.22 7.86
CA THR A 99 -11.05 -21.11 9.30
C THR A 99 -9.63 -20.63 9.66
N GLY A 100 -8.76 -20.37 8.68
CA GLY A 100 -7.42 -19.86 8.94
C GLY A 100 -6.73 -19.31 7.70
N PHE A 101 -6.79 -17.98 7.52
CA PHE A 101 -6.11 -17.28 6.42
C PHE A 101 -4.62 -17.09 6.72
N ILE A 102 -3.82 -18.12 6.50
CA ILE A 102 -2.36 -18.09 6.74
C ILE A 102 -1.63 -17.53 5.52
N GLY A 103 -2.08 -17.89 4.33
CA GLY A 103 -1.55 -17.46 3.04
C GLY A 103 -1.58 -15.94 2.87
N ILE A 104 -2.68 -15.27 3.22
CA ILE A 104 -2.76 -13.81 3.13
C ILE A 104 -1.82 -13.13 4.13
N LYS A 105 -1.64 -13.71 5.31
CA LYS A 105 -0.71 -13.18 6.33
C LYS A 105 0.73 -13.30 5.88
N VAL A 106 1.09 -14.45 5.29
CA VAL A 106 2.42 -14.67 4.70
C VAL A 106 2.64 -13.73 3.51
N ALA A 107 1.66 -13.61 2.61
CA ALA A 107 1.72 -12.71 1.47
C ALA A 107 1.88 -11.24 1.91
N ALA A 108 1.12 -10.81 2.91
CA ALA A 108 1.20 -9.48 3.48
C ALA A 108 2.54 -9.25 4.20
N ALA A 109 3.08 -10.23 4.92
CA ALA A 109 4.39 -10.13 5.55
C ALA A 109 5.51 -9.96 4.52
N ILE A 110 5.46 -10.70 3.42
CA ILE A 110 6.43 -10.56 2.32
C ILE A 110 6.30 -9.17 1.67
N ALA A 111 5.07 -8.73 1.36
CA ALA A 111 4.83 -7.43 0.77
C ALA A 111 5.28 -6.28 1.68
N ALA A 112 4.97 -6.35 2.98
CA ALA A 112 5.47 -5.40 3.97
C ALA A 112 6.99 -5.42 4.08
N GLY A 113 7.62 -6.60 3.99
CA GLY A 113 9.08 -6.75 3.92
C GLY A 113 9.68 -6.05 2.71
N CYS A 114 9.06 -6.16 1.53
CA CYS A 114 9.49 -5.43 0.33
C CYS A 114 9.38 -3.90 0.51
N GLU A 115 8.33 -3.42 1.18
CA GLU A 115 8.19 -1.99 1.45
C GLU A 115 9.19 -1.49 2.49
N LEU A 116 9.46 -2.26 3.55
CA LEU A 116 10.52 -1.95 4.52
C LEU A 116 11.89 -1.88 3.85
N TRP A 117 12.14 -2.74 2.86
CA TRP A 117 13.35 -2.70 2.06
C TRP A 117 13.45 -1.39 1.26
N SER A 118 12.37 -1.01 0.57
CA SER A 118 12.34 0.22 -0.23
C SER A 118 12.45 1.50 0.62
N ILE A 119 11.85 1.49 1.83
CA ILE A 119 12.01 2.54 2.85
C ILE A 119 13.47 2.64 3.28
N SER A 120 14.14 1.50 3.50
CA SER A 120 15.54 1.45 3.93
C SER A 120 16.46 2.12 2.90
N ALA A 121 16.22 1.92 1.60
CA ALA A 121 16.95 2.61 0.54
C ALA A 121 16.76 4.13 0.59
N SER A 122 15.50 4.58 0.75
CA SER A 122 15.17 6.01 0.88
C SER A 122 15.81 6.62 2.13
N LEU A 123 15.83 5.89 3.24
CA LEU A 123 16.39 6.33 4.50
C LEU A 123 17.91 6.44 4.46
N LEU A 124 18.61 5.54 3.74
CA LEU A 124 20.06 5.61 3.56
C LEU A 124 20.51 6.84 2.75
N ILE A 125 19.65 7.33 1.84
CA ILE A 125 19.87 8.60 1.12
C ILE A 125 19.76 9.78 2.10
N ILE A 126 18.82 9.72 3.05
CA ILE A 126 18.60 10.79 4.01
C ILE A 126 19.67 10.76 5.11
N TYR A 127 20.02 9.59 5.63
CA TYR A 127 20.98 9.42 6.71
C TYR A 127 22.00 8.29 6.38
N PRO A 128 23.12 8.63 5.72
CA PRO A 128 24.10 7.64 5.26
C PRO A 128 24.90 6.96 6.38
N ASP A 129 24.91 7.53 7.59
CA ASP A 129 25.73 7.05 8.72
C ASP A 129 25.02 6.04 9.65
N PHE A 130 23.80 5.60 9.33
CA PHE A 130 23.11 4.59 10.15
C PHE A 130 23.82 3.23 10.09
N PRO A 131 24.28 2.68 11.23
CA PRO A 131 25.14 1.49 11.26
C PRO A 131 24.45 0.23 10.73
N PHE A 132 23.16 0.04 11.00
CA PHE A 132 22.38 -1.11 10.50
C PHE A 132 22.18 -1.06 8.98
N LEU A 133 21.85 0.12 8.44
CA LEU A 133 21.58 0.31 7.01
C LEU A 133 22.86 0.31 6.18
N LYS A 134 24.01 0.62 6.79
CA LYS A 134 25.33 0.61 6.15
C LYS A 134 25.74 -0.80 5.69
N ILE A 135 25.27 -1.86 6.35
CA ILE A 135 25.53 -3.25 5.98
C ILE A 135 24.77 -3.62 4.69
N PHE A 136 23.52 -3.15 4.55
CA PHE A 136 22.67 -3.41 3.38
C PHE A 136 22.95 -2.48 2.19
N ARG A 137 23.88 -1.54 2.35
CA ARG A 137 24.23 -0.51 1.36
C ARG A 137 24.60 -1.08 -0.01
N LEU A 138 25.20 -2.27 -0.06
CA LEU A 138 25.53 -2.97 -1.31
C LEU A 138 24.30 -3.47 -2.07
N GLN A 139 23.32 -4.04 -1.38
CA GLN A 139 22.09 -4.56 -2.01
C GLN A 139 21.09 -3.42 -2.30
N LEU A 140 21.07 -2.40 -1.44
CA LEU A 140 20.25 -1.20 -1.61
C LEU A 140 20.85 -0.22 -2.64
N LYS A 141 22.11 -0.38 -3.06
CA LYS A 141 22.75 0.47 -4.09
C LYS A 141 21.93 0.48 -5.38
N GLY A 142 21.44 -0.69 -5.82
CA GLY A 142 20.62 -0.78 -7.04
C GLY A 142 19.29 -0.02 -6.94
N GLU A 143 18.61 -0.06 -5.79
CA GLU A 143 17.41 0.75 -5.55
C GLU A 143 17.74 2.23 -5.40
N MET A 144 18.84 2.57 -4.74
CA MET A 144 19.26 3.96 -4.61
C MET A 144 19.62 4.55 -5.97
N GLU A 145 20.29 3.81 -6.86
CA GLU A 145 20.61 4.24 -8.23
C GLU A 145 19.35 4.40 -9.08
N SER A 146 18.36 3.52 -8.93
CA SER A 146 17.07 3.67 -9.61
C SER A 146 16.30 4.92 -9.16
N LYS A 147 16.45 5.31 -7.88
CA LYS A 147 15.87 6.51 -7.26
C LYS A 147 16.69 7.79 -7.48
N THR A 148 18.03 7.73 -7.58
CA THR A 148 18.91 8.90 -7.79
C THR A 148 19.27 9.17 -9.25
N GLY A 149 19.24 8.16 -10.13
CA GLY A 149 19.63 8.26 -11.53
C GLY A 149 21.11 8.64 -11.73
N LYS A 150 21.98 8.32 -10.77
CA LYS A 150 23.45 8.48 -10.85
C LYS A 150 24.11 7.20 -10.35
N ASN A 151 25.23 6.79 -10.96
CA ASN A 151 26.14 5.81 -10.36
C ASN A 151 26.61 6.36 -9.01
N LEU A 152 26.35 5.64 -7.92
CA LEU A 152 26.60 6.12 -6.55
C LEU A 152 28.08 6.12 -6.14
N ASP A 153 28.99 5.86 -7.07
CA ASP A 153 30.44 5.84 -6.82
C ASP A 153 31.00 7.21 -6.37
N ASN A 154 30.27 8.31 -6.61
CA ASN A 154 30.68 9.66 -6.20
C ASN A 154 30.05 10.18 -4.90
N ILE A 155 29.18 9.42 -4.22
CA ILE A 155 28.57 9.82 -2.92
C ILE A 155 29.14 8.98 -1.77
N LEU A 156 29.98 7.98 -2.06
CA LEU A 156 30.52 7.02 -1.09
C LEU A 156 32.00 7.26 -0.72
N ASN A 157 32.64 8.28 -1.28
CA ASN A 157 34.06 8.59 -1.08
C ASN A 157 34.34 9.92 -0.34
N ASP A 158 33.33 10.55 0.25
CA ASP A 158 33.51 11.61 1.25
C ASP A 158 32.88 11.20 2.60
#